data_AF-A0A954N8E4-F1
#
_entry.id   AF-A0A954N8E4-F1
#
_cell.length_a   1.000
_cell.length_b   1.000
_cell.length_c   1.000
_cell.angle_alpha   90.00
_cell.angle_beta   90.00
_cell.angle_gamma   90.00
#
_symmetry.space_group_name_H-M   'P 1'
#
loop_
_entity.id
_entity.type
_entity.pdbx_description
1 polymer ?
#
loop_
_entity_poly.entity_id
_entity_poly.type
_entity_poly.pdbx_seq_one_letter_code
_entity_poly.pdbx_strand_id
1 'polypeptide(L)' 'MFEGDTAMVSPMFPVPPHAEAKGATDVKWFAGLAMQAIIMQQGVPESETAREEIALWAFRMGQAMVAADHNLHASDAG' A
#
# COMPACT_ATOMS: atom_id res chain seq x y z
N MET A 1 5.53 -36.34 -10.61
CA MET A 1 5.91 -35.66 -9.36
C MET A 1 5.71 -34.18 -9.63
N PHE A 2 4.71 -33.58 -9.00
CA PHE A 2 4.46 -32.13 -9.14
C PHE A 2 5.22 -31.45 -8.00
N GLU A 3 6.43 -31.00 -8.27
CA GLU A 3 7.10 -30.06 -7.38
C GLU A 3 6.52 -28.69 -7.68
N GLY A 4 5.50 -28.34 -6.90
CA GLY A 4 4.99 -26.98 -6.82
C GLY A 4 6.05 -26.11 -6.18
N ASP A 5 6.89 -25.51 -7.01
CA ASP A 5 7.69 -24.35 -6.63
C ASP A 5 6.71 -23.19 -6.48
N THR A 6 6.02 -23.15 -5.32
CA THR A 6 5.22 -22.01 -4.89
C THR A 6 6.19 -20.85 -4.75
N ALA A 7 6.33 -20.09 -5.83
CA ALA A 7 6.91 -18.77 -5.84
C ALA A 7 6.42 -18.05 -4.58
N MET A 8 7.36 -17.67 -3.71
CA MET A 8 7.13 -16.86 -2.52
C MET A 8 6.34 -15.63 -2.96
N VAL A 9 5.02 -15.64 -2.76
CA VAL A 9 4.15 -14.54 -3.16
C VAL A 9 4.36 -13.44 -2.12
N SER A 10 5.28 -12.53 -2.42
CA SER A 10 5.26 -11.21 -1.80
C SER A 10 5.36 -10.16 -2.89
N PRO A 11 4.25 -9.77 -3.54
CA PRO A 11 4.14 -8.44 -4.10
C PRO A 11 3.72 -7.49 -2.96
N MET A 12 4.44 -7.52 -1.84
CA MET A 12 4.49 -6.37 -0.96
C MET A 12 5.43 -5.43 -1.68
N PHE A 13 4.95 -4.31 -2.22
CA PHE A 13 5.88 -3.28 -2.71
C PHE A 13 6.63 -2.79 -1.48
N PRO A 14 7.87 -3.26 -1.23
CA PRO A 14 8.54 -2.94 0.01
C PRO A 14 8.74 -1.43 0.03
N VAL A 15 8.59 -0.81 1.20
CA VAL A 15 8.98 0.60 1.33
C VAL A 15 10.47 0.67 0.97
N PRO A 16 10.87 1.42 -0.06
CA PRO A 16 12.27 1.50 -0.41
C PRO A 16 13.03 2.15 0.76
N PRO A 17 14.25 1.72 1.08
CA PRO A 17 15.03 2.25 2.21
C PRO A 17 15.16 3.78 2.20
N HIS A 18 15.16 4.38 1.01
CA HIS A 18 15.21 5.83 0.82
C HIS A 18 13.89 6.57 1.16
N ALA A 19 12.75 5.87 1.14
CA ALA A 19 11.46 6.43 1.59
C ALA A 19 11.36 6.40 3.12
N GLU A 20 11.89 5.36 3.77
CA GLU A 20 12.01 5.30 5.24
C GLU A 20 12.92 6.42 5.77
N ALA A 21 14.02 6.72 5.07
CA ALA A 21 14.91 7.85 5.37
C ALA A 21 14.20 9.23 5.32
N LYS A 22 13.02 9.32 4.71
CA LYS A 22 12.16 10.52 4.67
C LYS A 22 11.03 10.48 5.70
N GLY A 23 11.01 9.50 6.61
CA GLY A 23 9.99 9.37 7.66
C GLY A 23 8.60 8.96 7.13
N ALA A 24 8.54 8.33 5.96
CA ALA A 24 7.30 7.72 5.47
C ALA A 24 7.09 6.39 6.22
N THR A 25 5.98 6.30 6.96
CA THR A 25 5.51 5.02 7.52
C THR A 25 4.93 4.17 6.40
N ASP A 26 4.82 2.85 6.59
CA ASP A 26 4.23 1.92 5.60
C ASP A 26 2.85 2.39 5.12
N VAL A 27 2.03 2.89 6.05
CA VAL A 27 0.71 3.48 5.73
C VAL A 27 0.86 4.67 4.76
N LYS A 28 1.81 5.57 4.99
CA LYS A 28 2.04 6.73 4.10
C LYS A 28 2.58 6.29 2.74
N TRP A 29 3.40 5.24 2.70
CA TRP A 29 3.91 4.68 1.45
C TRP A 29 2.77 4.09 0.60
N PHE A 30 1.98 3.19 1.17
CA PHE A 30 0.83 2.60 0.46
C PHE A 30 -0.21 3.65 0.05
N ALA A 31 -0.47 4.64 0.91
CA ALA A 31 -1.33 5.76 0.56
C ALA A 31 -0.79 6.56 -0.64
N GLY A 32 0.51 6.85 -0.67
CA GLY A 32 1.16 7.52 -1.79
C GLY A 32 1.06 6.73 -3.10
N LEU A 33 1.27 5.41 -3.05
CA LEU A 33 1.12 4.53 -4.21
C LEU A 33 -0.33 4.48 -4.72
N ALA A 34 -1.30 4.37 -3.81
CA ALA A 34 -2.71 4.37 -4.17
C ALA A 34 -3.15 5.69 -4.81
N MET A 35 -2.71 6.83 -4.24
CA MET A 35 -2.93 8.15 -4.85
C MET A 35 -2.29 8.26 -6.23
N GLN A 36 -1.04 7.81 -6.38
CA GLN A 36 -0.34 7.84 -7.67
C GLN A 36 -1.08 7.02 -8.73
N ALA A 37 -1.56 5.82 -8.39
CA ALA A 37 -2.33 4.98 -9.31
C ALA A 37 -3.62 5.66 -9.77
N ILE A 38 -4.36 6.28 -8.86
CA ILE A 38 -5.58 7.03 -9.18
C ILE A 38 -5.25 8.21 -10.09
N ILE A 39 -4.24 9.00 -9.77
CA ILE A 39 -3.82 10.17 -10.56
C ILE A 39 -3.39 9.74 -11.97
N MET A 40 -2.68 8.62 -12.12
CA MET A 40 -2.26 8.13 -13.42
C MET A 40 -3.44 7.66 -14.29
N GLN A 41 -4.52 7.16 -13.67
CA GLN A 41 -5.70 6.68 -14.40
C GLN A 41 -6.70 7.80 -14.70
N GLN A 42 -6.92 8.72 -13.77
CA GLN A 42 -8.03 9.68 -13.80
C GLN A 42 -7.56 11.14 -13.90
N GLY A 43 -6.25 11.39 -13.79
CA GLY A 43 -5.70 12.73 -13.65
C GLY A 43 -5.79 13.26 -12.21
N VAL A 44 -5.20 14.43 -11.98
CA VAL A 44 -5.33 15.14 -10.70
C VAL A 44 -6.67 15.87 -10.67
N PRO A 45 -7.55 15.62 -9.69
CA PRO A 45 -8.81 16.35 -9.58
C PRO A 45 -8.61 17.85 -9.40
N GLU A 46 -9.40 18.67 -10.09
CA GLU A 46 -9.32 20.13 -10.00
C GLU A 46 -9.94 20.68 -8.70
N SER A 47 -11.00 20.03 -8.20
CA SER A 47 -11.63 20.38 -6.92
C SER A 47 -10.76 19.98 -5.74
N GLU A 48 -10.60 20.90 -4.79
CA GLU A 48 -9.88 20.66 -3.54
C GLU A 48 -10.53 19.55 -2.72
N THR A 49 -11.85 19.59 -2.56
CA THR A 49 -12.61 18.55 -1.85
C THR A 49 -12.39 17.17 -2.45
N ALA A 50 -12.39 17.06 -3.78
CA ALA A 50 -12.16 15.78 -4.44
C ALA A 50 -10.73 15.24 -4.20
N ARG A 51 -9.73 16.12 -4.14
CA ARG A 51 -8.36 15.73 -3.79
C ARG A 51 -8.27 15.23 -2.35
N GLU A 52 -8.93 15.91 -1.41
CA GLU A 52 -8.96 15.51 -0.01
C GLU A 52 -9.65 14.15 0.19
N GLU A 53 -10.76 13.92 -0.51
CA GLU A 53 -11.48 12.65 -0.47
C GLU A 53 -10.61 11.48 -0.97
N ILE A 54 -9.90 11.68 -2.08
CA ILE A 54 -8.96 10.68 -2.61
C ILE A 54 -7.81 10.43 -1.64
N ALA A 55 -7.24 11.48 -1.06
CA ALA A 55 -6.17 11.35 -0.08
C ALA A 55 -6.64 10.57 1.17
N LEU A 56 -7.84 10.85 1.67
CA LEU A 56 -8.42 10.16 2.81
C LEU A 56 -8.71 8.69 2.50
N TRP A 57 -9.28 8.41 1.33
CA TRP A 57 -9.52 7.05 0.87
C TRP A 57 -8.22 6.26 0.75
N ALA A 58 -7.21 6.83 0.10
CA ALA A 58 -5.90 6.20 -0.09
C ALA A 58 -5.20 5.91 1.25
N PHE A 59 -5.31 6.83 2.21
CA PHE A 59 -4.78 6.63 3.56
C PHE A 59 -5.46 5.47 4.29
N ARG A 60 -6.80 5.38 4.24
CA ARG A 60 -7.55 4.27 4.83
C ARG A 60 -7.21 2.92 4.18
N MET A 61 -7.00 2.90 2.86
CA MET A 61 -6.52 1.70 2.17
C MET A 61 -5.12 1.30 2.65
N GLY A 62 -4.20 2.26 2.79
CA GLY A 62 -2.89 2.01 3.37
C GLY A 62 -2.94 1.41 4.78
N GLN A 63 -3.86 1.90 5.63
CA GLN A 63 -4.09 1.33 6.96
C GLN A 63 -4.62 -0.11 6.88
N ALA A 64 -5.57 -0.38 5.99
CA ALA A 64 -6.14 -1.71 5.82
C ALA A 64 -5.11 -2.73 5.32
N MET A 65 -4.21 -2.32 4.42
CA MET A 65 -3.14 -3.19 3.91
C MET A 65 -2.14 -3.56 5.00
N VAL A 66 -1.68 -2.60 5.80
CA VAL A 66 -0.78 -2.86 6.94
C VAL A 66 -1.45 -3.76 7.98
N ALA A 67 -2.72 -3.51 8.29
CA ALA A 67 -3.47 -4.36 9.22
C ALA A 67 -3.64 -5.80 8.69
N ALA A 68 -3.93 -5.97 7.40
CA ALA A 68 -4.03 -7.28 6.78
C ALA A 68 -2.68 -8.03 6.80
N ASP A 69 -1.59 -7.32 6.54
CA ASP A 69 -0.23 -7.88 6.58
C ASP A 69 0.12 -8.38 8.00
N HIS A 70 -0.13 -7.58 9.03
CA HIS A 70 0.10 -7.99 10.42
C HIS A 70 -0.74 -9.23 10.80
N ASN A 71 -1.99 -9.31 10.35
CA ASN A 71 -2.87 -10.43 10.66
C ASN A 71 -2.46 -11.73 9.94
N LEU A 72 -1.95 -11.62 8.70
CA LEU A 72 -1.40 -12.76 7.95
C LEU A 72 -0.20 -13.36 8.70
N HIS A 73 0.77 -12.53 9.07
CA HIS A 73 1.96 -12.97 9.79
C HIS A 73 1.65 -13.50 11.20
N ALA A 74 0.62 -12.98 11.87
CA ALA A 74 0.16 -13.51 13.15
C ALA A 74 -0.48 -14.90 13.03
N SER A 75 -1.10 -15.21 11.89
CA SER A 75 -1.76 -16.51 11.65
C SER A 75 -0.78 -17.61 11.26
N ASP A 76 0.36 -17.26 10.65
CA ASP A 76 1.41 -18.21 10.26
C ASP A 76 2.35 -18.61 11.43
N ALA A 77 2.29 -17.88 12.54
CA ALA A 77 3.13 -18.10 13.72
C ALA A 77 2.47 -18.96 14.82
N GLY A 78 1.22 -19.40 14.63
CA GLY A 78 0.45 -20.22 15.58
C GLY A 78 0.21 -21.63 15.06
#